data_AF-A0A524MCX5-F1
#
_entry.id   AF-A0A524MCX5-F1
#
_cell.length_a   1.000
_cell.length_b   1.000
_cell.length_c   1.000
_cell.angle_alpha   90.00
_cell.angle_beta   90.00
_cell.angle_gamma   90.00
#
_symmetry.space_group_name_H-M   'P 1'
#
loop_
_entity.id
_entity.type
_entity.pdbx_description
1 polymer ?
#
loop_
_entity_poly.entity_id
_entity_poly.type
_entity_poly.pdbx_seq_one_letter_code
_entity_poly.pdbx_strand_id
1 'polypeptide(L)'
;MVLDCANRKRLLGGIIATSVFVFWILVDLYIFPILGLSSYTLYEVVAYGSWIIIIFVCFGILSWAGWFPMRRQSNEQNESPDLVG
;
A
#
# COMPACT_ATOMS: atom_id res chain seq x y z
N MET A 1 -13.17 -19.96 -10.30
CA MET A 1 -12.87 -18.78 -11.16
C MET A 1 -12.85 -17.44 -10.42
N VAL A 2 -13.76 -17.14 -9.47
CA VAL A 2 -13.74 -15.85 -8.72
C VAL A 2 -12.51 -15.72 -7.79
N LEU A 3 -12.04 -16.83 -7.23
CA LEU A 3 -10.89 -16.87 -6.31
C LEU A 3 -9.56 -16.52 -7.00
N ASP A 4 -9.39 -16.91 -8.27
CA ASP A 4 -8.15 -16.65 -9.04
C ASP A 4 -7.97 -15.16 -9.35
N CYS A 5 -9.06 -14.45 -9.59
CA CYS A 5 -9.02 -13.03 -9.92
C CYS A 5 -8.68 -12.17 -8.68
N ALA A 6 -9.21 -12.54 -7.51
CA ALA A 6 -8.88 -11.87 -6.24
C ALA A 6 -7.41 -12.10 -5.82
N ASN A 7 -6.90 -13.33 -5.97
CA ASN A 7 -5.50 -13.65 -5.69
C ASN A 7 -4.56 -12.96 -6.68
N ARG A 8 -4.91 -12.90 -7.98
CA ARG A 8 -4.14 -12.13 -8.96
C ARG A 8 -4.07 -10.65 -8.62
N LYS A 9 -5.17 -10.02 -8.19
CA LYS A 9 -5.18 -8.60 -7.79
C LYS A 9 -4.27 -8.32 -6.58
N ARG A 10 -4.31 -9.20 -5.57
CA ARG A 10 -3.42 -9.12 -4.40
C ARG A 10 -1.94 -9.27 -4.76
N LEU A 11 -1.64 -10.21 -5.65
CA LEU A 11 -0.28 -10.48 -6.12
C LEU A 11 0.25 -9.33 -6.98
N LEU A 12 -0.58 -8.79 -7.87
CA LEU A 12 -0.22 -7.65 -8.72
C LEU A 12 0.01 -6.38 -7.90
N GLY A 13 -0.86 -6.10 -6.93
CA GLY A 13 -0.69 -4.98 -6.00
C GLY A 13 0.56 -5.09 -5.14
N GLY A 14 0.87 -6.30 -4.66
CA GLY A 14 2.11 -6.58 -3.94
C GLY A 14 3.35 -6.29 -4.80
N ILE A 15 3.39 -6.83 -6.03
CA ILE A 15 4.50 -6.59 -6.97
C ILE A 15 4.67 -5.08 -7.24
N ILE A 16 3.59 -4.35 -7.47
CA ILE A 16 3.64 -2.91 -7.73
C ILE A 16 4.18 -2.18 -6.50
N ALA A 17 3.68 -2.46 -5.30
CA ALA A 17 4.16 -1.84 -4.06
C ALA A 17 5.66 -2.12 -3.83
N THR A 18 6.11 -3.37 -4.00
CA THR A 18 7.51 -3.74 -3.85
C THR A 18 8.38 -3.07 -4.91
N SER A 19 7.92 -2.98 -6.17
CA SER A 19 8.67 -2.32 -7.24
C SER A 19 8.84 -0.82 -6.99
N VAL A 20 7.79 -0.13 -6.52
CA VAL A 20 7.83 1.29 -6.16
C VAL A 20 8.79 1.51 -5.00
N PHE A 21 8.77 0.63 -4.00
CA PHE A 21 9.67 0.70 -2.85
C PHE A 21 11.15 0.49 -3.24
N VAL A 22 11.44 -0.53 -4.05
CA VAL A 22 12.82 -0.80 -4.51
C VAL A 22 13.31 0.31 -5.43
N PHE A 23 12.46 0.81 -6.33
CA PHE A 23 12.79 1.97 -7.16
C PHE A 23 13.09 3.19 -6.29
N TRP A 24 12.31 3.42 -5.23
CA TRP A 24 12.57 4.50 -4.30
C TRP A 24 13.92 4.38 -3.59
N ILE A 25 14.29 3.18 -3.11
CA ILE A 25 15.61 2.95 -2.50
C ILE A 25 16.74 3.27 -3.48
N LEU A 26 16.59 2.91 -4.76
CA LEU A 26 17.58 3.24 -5.78
C LEU A 26 17.70 4.75 -6.00
N VAL A 27 16.58 5.47 -6.03
CA VAL A 27 16.59 6.94 -6.08
C VAL A 27 17.25 7.51 -4.82
N ASP A 28 16.95 6.96 -3.65
CA ASP A 28 17.47 7.46 -2.37
C ASP A 28 19.00 7.32 -2.27
N LEU A 29 19.50 6.12 -2.61
CA LEU A 29 20.92 5.78 -2.52
C LEU A 29 21.79 6.35 -3.64
N TYR A 30 21.23 6.59 -4.84
CA TYR A 30 22.03 7.02 -5.99
C TYR A 30 21.72 8.43 -6.44
N ILE A 31 20.46 8.88 -6.46
CA ILE A 31 20.10 10.21 -6.98
C ILE A 31 20.38 11.30 -5.93
N PHE A 32 19.94 11.14 -4.68
CA PHE A 32 20.18 12.17 -3.65
C PHE A 32 21.65 12.48 -3.37
N PRO A 33 22.56 11.50 -3.24
CA PRO A 33 23.97 11.81 -3.04
C PRO A 33 24.62 12.44 -4.28
N ILE A 34 24.18 12.09 -5.50
CA ILE A 34 24.69 12.70 -6.74
C ILE A 34 24.20 14.15 -6.90
N LEU A 35 22.98 14.46 -6.44
CA LEU A 35 22.43 15.82 -6.49
C LEU A 35 23.15 16.80 -5.57
N GLY A 36 24.12 16.34 -4.77
CA GLY A 36 25.03 17.23 -4.04
C GLY A 36 24.28 18.21 -3.15
N LEU A 37 23.25 17.73 -2.43
CA LEU A 37 22.60 18.47 -1.35
C LEU A 37 23.65 18.72 -0.25
N SER A 38 24.48 19.75 -0.44
CA SER A 38 25.66 20.03 0.38
C SER A 38 25.33 20.40 1.83
N SER A 39 24.06 20.58 2.13
CA SER A 39 23.52 20.79 3.47
C SER A 39 22.88 19.49 3.96
N TYR A 40 23.55 18.85 4.91
CA TYR A 40 23.11 17.64 5.61
C TYR A 40 21.65 17.74 6.09
N THR A 41 21.22 18.94 6.52
CA THR A 41 19.85 19.23 6.96
C THR A 41 18.81 19.16 5.84
N LEU A 42 19.12 19.62 4.63
CA LEU A 42 18.19 19.52 3.48
C LEU A 42 18.05 18.08 3.01
N TYR A 43 19.15 17.32 3.03
CA TYR A 43 19.11 15.89 2.75
C TYR A 43 18.22 15.14 3.75
N GLU A 44 18.38 15.38 5.05
CA GLU A 44 17.55 14.72 6.08
C GLU A 44 16.06 15.00 5.87
N VAL A 45 15.66 16.26 5.68
CA VAL A 45 14.24 16.60 5.54
C VAL A 45 13.65 15.98 4.28
N VAL A 46 14.38 16.01 3.16
CA VAL A 46 13.91 15.45 1.89
C VAL A 46 13.87 13.92 1.95
N ALA A 47 14.90 13.28 2.50
CA ALA A 47 14.92 11.84 2.70
C ALA A 47 13.77 11.43 3.64
N TYR A 48 13.72 11.91 4.88
CA TYR A 48 12.68 11.49 5.83
C TYR A 48 11.26 11.82 5.33
N GLY A 49 11.05 12.98 4.70
CA GLY A 49 9.76 13.36 4.14
C GLY A 49 9.30 12.46 3.00
N SER A 50 10.23 12.08 2.11
CA SER A 50 9.92 11.23 0.98
C SER A 50 9.73 9.75 1.36
N TRP A 51 10.44 9.27 2.37
CA TRP A 51 10.21 7.95 2.98
C TRP A 51 8.78 7.83 3.53
N ILE A 52 8.26 8.87 4.21
CA ILE A 52 6.87 8.92 4.68
C ILE A 52 5.90 8.79 3.50
N ILE A 53 6.11 9.55 2.42
CA ILE A 53 5.26 9.51 1.23
C ILE A 53 5.23 8.11 0.61
N ILE A 54 6.38 7.46 0.48
CA ILE A 54 6.45 6.12 -0.09
C ILE A 54 5.80 5.06 0.78
N ILE A 55 5.88 5.18 2.10
CA ILE A 55 5.14 4.33 3.02
C ILE A 55 3.63 4.48 2.76
N PHE A 56 3.12 5.72 2.66
CA PHE A 56 1.71 5.95 2.34
C PHE A 56 1.29 5.39 0.98
N VAL A 57 2.13 5.54 -0.05
CA VAL A 57 1.87 4.97 -1.38
C VAL A 57 1.81 3.44 -1.32
N CYS A 58 2.74 2.79 -0.62
CA CYS A 58 2.72 1.34 -0.44
C CYS A 58 1.46 0.88 0.33
N PHE A 59 1.11 1.58 1.41
CA PHE A 59 -0.13 1.30 2.15
C PHE A 59 -1.38 1.48 1.29
N GLY A 60 -1.42 2.51 0.44
CA GLY A 60 -2.51 2.75 -0.50
C GLY A 60 -2.65 1.62 -1.53
N ILE A 61 -1.54 1.18 -2.13
CA ILE A 61 -1.52 0.08 -3.10
C ILE A 61 -1.95 -1.23 -2.45
N LEU A 62 -1.47 -1.54 -1.24
CA LEU A 62 -1.85 -2.73 -0.49
C LEU A 62 -3.34 -2.70 -0.09
N SER A 63 -3.85 -1.53 0.31
CA SER A 63 -5.27 -1.33 0.61
C SER A 63 -6.15 -1.53 -0.61
N TRP A 64 -5.76 -0.95 -1.75
CA TRP A 64 -6.46 -1.13 -3.03
C TRP A 64 -6.44 -2.59 -3.51
N ALA A 65 -5.33 -3.28 -3.28
CA ALA A 65 -5.17 -4.70 -3.61
C ALA A 65 -6.00 -5.63 -2.70
N GLY A 66 -6.66 -5.10 -1.66
CA GLY A 66 -7.49 -5.89 -0.74
C GLY A 66 -6.68 -6.83 0.14
N TRP A 67 -5.45 -6.44 0.48
CA TRP A 67 -4.60 -7.15 1.45
C TRP A 67 -5.14 -7.02 2.88
N PHE A 68 -5.72 -5.87 3.21
CA PHE A 68 -6.39 -5.71 4.50
C PHE A 68 -7.75 -6.40 4.45
N PRO A 69 -8.07 -7.29 5.41
CA PRO A 69 -9.41 -7.83 5.53
C PRO A 69 -10.33 -6.68 5.95
N MET A 70 -11.01 -6.09 4.97
CA MET A 70 -12.16 -5.23 5.24
C MET A 70 -13.14 -6.12 6.00
N ARG A 71 -13.35 -5.89 7.30
CA ARG A 71 -14.43 -6.52 8.06
C ARG A 71 -15.71 -6.18 7.31
N ARG A 72 -16.17 -7.08 6.45
CA ARG A 72 -17.55 -7.09 6.00
C ARG A 72 -18.33 -7.32 7.28
N GLN A 73 -18.91 -6.26 7.83
CA GLN A 73 -20.05 -6.43 8.71
C GLN A 73 -21.07 -7.19 7.88
N SER A 74 -21.16 -8.49 8.14
CA SER A 74 -22.22 -9.35 7.64
C SER A 74 -23.52 -8.73 8.12
N ASN A 75 -24.18 -7.99 7.24
CA ASN A 75 -25.53 -7.49 7.41
C ASN A 75 -26.54 -8.65 7.30
N GLU A 76 -26.21 -9.81 7.86
CA GLU A 76 -27.05 -11.02 7.94
C GLU A 76 -27.72 -11.13 9.31
N GLN A 77 -27.88 -9.99 10.01
CA GLN A 77 -28.72 -9.89 11.20
C GLN A 77 -29.91 -8.98 10.90
N ASN A 78 -30.56 -9.17 9.75
CA ASN A 78 -31.82 -8.50 9.46
C ASN A 78 -32.75 -9.28 8.52
N GLU A 79 -32.68 -10.62 8.56
CA GLU A 79 -33.72 -11.48 7.99
C GLU A 79 -33.86 -12.74 8.85
N SER A 80 -34.60 -12.63 9.95
CA SER A 80 -35.50 -13.72 10.31
C SER A 80 -36.89 -13.09 10.48
N PRO A 81 -37.81 -13.33 9.53
CA PRO A 81 -39.15 -12.81 9.59
C PRO A 81 -39.90 -13.43 10.77
N ASP A 82 -40.78 -12.63 11.36
CA ASP A 82 -41.92 -13.14 12.12
C ASP A 82 -42.63 -14.26 11.34
N LEU A 83 -43.14 -15.26 12.07
CA LEU A 83 -44.07 -16.34 11.67
C LEU A 83 -43.48 -17.72 11.34
N VAL A 84 -43.39 -18.58 12.37
CA VAL A 84 -43.98 -19.94 12.31
C VAL A 84 -44.51 -20.33 13.71
N GLY A 85 -45.82 -20.50 13.83
CA GLY A 85 -46.47 -21.40 14.80
C GLY A 85 -46.96 -20.80 16.10
#